data_AF-W7WE94-F1
#
_entry.id   AF-W7WE94-F1
#
_cell.length_a   1.000
_cell.length_b   1.000
_cell.length_c   1.000
_cell.angle_alpha   90.00
_cell.angle_beta   90.00
_cell.angle_gamma   90.00
#
_symmetry.space_group_name_H-M   'P 1'
#
loop_
_entity.id
_entity.type
_entity.pdbx_description
1 polymer ?
#
loop_
_entity_poly.entity_id
_entity_poly.type
_entity_poly.pdbx_seq_one_letter_code
_entity_poly.pdbx_strand_id
1 'polypeptide(L)'
;MACLEAGPYSTAELTVAEAAVKAALPDLGWSERELTTTWWVAMGPFAEAEQMQKKRDELKRRSIAPELASAAPGSAPLLVISRHDSRAAAESELTTLLDRGVRTARVVNASVPLRLLRVAQASEAQQAALAALPADKLRGKAFLPCPADTL
;
A
#
# COMPACT_ATOMS: atom_id res chain seq x y z
N MET A 1 -3.88 9.61 24.10
CA MET A 1 -4.24 9.77 22.67
C MET A 1 -3.02 9.37 21.85
N ALA A 2 -3.22 8.67 20.73
CA ALA A 2 -2.13 8.19 19.89
C ALA A 2 -2.28 8.69 18.45
N CYS A 3 -1.16 8.91 17.77
CA CYS A 3 -1.12 9.18 16.34
C CYS A 3 -1.14 7.83 15.60
N LEU A 4 -2.06 7.66 14.66
CA LEU A 4 -2.17 6.47 13.83
C LEU A 4 -2.14 6.83 12.34
N GLU A 5 -1.47 6.02 11.53
CA GLU A 5 -1.43 6.14 10.08
C GLU A 5 -1.77 4.81 9.39
N ALA A 6 -2.52 4.88 8.29
CA ALA A 6 -2.80 3.74 7.41
C ALA A 6 -2.46 4.06 5.95
N GLY A 7 -2.03 3.04 5.21
CA GLY A 7 -1.63 3.15 3.80
C GLY A 7 -0.21 2.60 3.58
N PRO A 8 0.52 3.06 2.56
CA PRO A 8 0.13 4.07 1.57
C PRO A 8 -0.96 3.60 0.61
N TYR A 9 -1.88 4.48 0.26
CA TYR A 9 -2.96 4.25 -0.68
C TYR A 9 -2.69 4.96 -2.01
N SER A 10 -3.11 4.33 -3.11
CA SER A 10 -3.39 5.05 -4.35
C SER A 10 -4.63 5.94 -4.19
N THR A 11 -4.86 6.89 -5.11
CA THR A 11 -6.04 7.76 -5.08
C THR A 11 -7.35 6.97 -4.97
N ALA A 12 -7.50 5.88 -5.73
CA ALA A 12 -8.71 5.07 -5.72
C ALA A 12 -8.90 4.29 -4.41
N GLU A 13 -7.81 3.77 -3.83
CA GLU A 13 -7.88 3.06 -2.55
C GLU A 13 -8.14 4.02 -1.39
N LEU A 14 -7.57 5.24 -1.44
CA LEU A 14 -7.76 6.24 -0.41
C LEU A 14 -9.23 6.57 -0.24
N THR A 15 -9.94 6.83 -1.34
CA THR A 15 -11.38 7.11 -1.30
C THR A 15 -12.18 5.98 -0.64
N VAL A 16 -11.79 4.72 -0.87
CA VAL A 16 -12.43 3.56 -0.23
C VAL A 16 -12.10 3.49 1.26
N ALA A 17 -10.86 3.75 1.64
CA ALA A 17 -10.41 3.75 3.03
C ALA A 17 -11.07 4.89 3.84
N GLU A 18 -11.13 6.10 3.29
CA GLU A 18 -11.79 7.25 3.91
C GLU A 18 -13.28 7.00 4.13
N ALA A 19 -13.97 6.41 3.14
CA ALA A 19 -15.38 6.06 3.28
C ALA A 19 -15.60 5.04 4.42
N ALA A 20 -14.69 4.06 4.57
CA ALA A 20 -14.76 3.08 5.65
C ALA A 20 -14.52 3.72 7.03
N VAL A 21 -13.52 4.60 7.14
CA VAL A 21 -13.26 5.35 8.39
C VAL A 21 -14.45 6.24 8.75
N LYS A 22 -14.99 7.00 7.79
CA LYS A 22 -16.14 7.88 8.00
C LYS A 22 -17.40 7.12 8.41
N ALA A 23 -17.62 5.92 7.86
CA ALA A 23 -18.77 5.09 8.22
C ALA A 23 -18.68 4.53 9.64
N ALA A 24 -17.47 4.19 10.10
CA ALA A 24 -17.27 3.66 11.46
C ALA A 24 -17.15 4.78 12.51
N LEU A 25 -16.55 5.91 12.14
CA LEU A 25 -16.22 7.03 13.03
C LEU A 25 -16.53 8.37 12.34
N PRO A 26 -17.80 8.80 12.32
CA PRO A 26 -18.23 10.01 11.60
C PRO A 26 -17.56 11.30 12.10
N ASP A 27 -17.28 11.37 13.41
CA ASP A 27 -16.72 12.55 14.08
C ASP A 27 -15.18 12.52 14.19
N LEU A 28 -14.53 11.51 13.61
CA LEU A 28 -13.06 11.42 13.64
C LEU A 28 -12.44 12.44 12.69
N GLY A 29 -11.51 13.25 13.20
CA GLY A 29 -10.66 14.06 12.35
C GLY A 29 -9.49 13.24 11.80
N TRP A 30 -9.35 13.20 10.47
CA TRP A 30 -8.17 12.65 9.78
C TRP A 30 -7.60 13.66 8.78
N SER A 31 -6.34 13.46 8.41
CA SER A 31 -5.63 14.24 7.39
C SER A 31 -4.90 13.30 6.43
N GLU A 32 -4.75 13.73 5.18
CA GLU A 32 -3.94 13.01 4.20
C GLU A 32 -2.48 13.48 4.24
N ARG A 33 -1.54 12.54 4.15
CA ARG A 33 -0.12 12.83 3.99
C ARG A 33 0.40 12.20 2.71
N GLU A 34 0.87 13.02 1.78
CA GLU A 34 1.44 12.53 0.52
C GLU A 34 2.83 11.92 0.77
N LEU A 35 3.08 10.77 0.16
CA LEU A 35 4.38 10.11 0.11
C LEU A 35 5.00 10.29 -1.26
N THR A 36 6.28 10.64 -1.26
CA THR A 36 7.12 10.73 -2.45
C THR A 36 7.84 9.40 -2.74
N THR A 37 7.24 8.25 -2.41
CA THR A 37 7.86 6.94 -2.70
C THR A 37 7.73 6.62 -4.18
N THR A 38 8.81 6.83 -4.94
CA THR A 38 8.83 6.69 -6.40
C THR A 38 9.31 5.34 -6.89
N TRP A 39 9.83 4.44 -6.03
CA TRP A 39 10.46 3.21 -6.49
C TRP A 39 9.67 1.98 -6.06
N TRP A 40 9.15 1.22 -7.02
CA TRP A 40 8.36 0.02 -6.74
C TRP A 40 9.13 -1.21 -7.16
N VAL A 41 8.92 -2.31 -6.44
CA VAL A 41 9.24 -3.65 -6.94
C VAL A 41 7.94 -4.28 -7.40
N ALA A 42 7.82 -4.53 -8.70
CA ALA A 42 6.56 -4.95 -9.32
C ALA A 42 6.75 -5.93 -10.48
N MET A 43 5.66 -6.54 -10.93
CA MET A 43 5.60 -7.43 -12.09
C MET A 43 4.58 -6.95 -13.12
N GLY A 44 4.80 -7.33 -14.38
CA GLY A 44 3.93 -6.99 -15.51
C GLY A 44 4.67 -6.13 -16.54
N PRO A 45 4.00 -5.35 -17.41
CA PRO A 45 2.55 -5.46 -17.64
C PRO A 45 2.20 -6.89 -18.08
N PHE A 46 0.97 -7.30 -17.81
CA PHE A 46 0.45 -8.59 -18.25
C PHE A 46 -0.41 -8.37 -19.50
N ALA A 47 -0.27 -9.24 -20.50
CA ALA A 47 -1.07 -9.13 -21.71
C ALA A 47 -2.55 -9.42 -21.41
N GLU A 48 -2.80 -10.45 -20.59
CA GLU A 48 -4.14 -10.94 -20.28
C GLU A 48 -4.40 -10.95 -18.77
N ALA A 49 -5.66 -10.71 -18.37
CA ALA A 49 -6.09 -10.75 -16.98
C ALA A 49 -5.85 -12.13 -16.33
N GLU A 50 -5.97 -13.22 -17.10
CA GLU A 50 -5.72 -14.58 -16.62
C GLU A 50 -4.25 -14.80 -16.23
N GLN A 51 -3.30 -14.26 -17.00
CA GLN A 51 -1.87 -14.34 -16.69
C GLN A 51 -1.55 -13.61 -15.37
N MET A 52 -2.14 -12.44 -15.20
CA MET A 52 -2.03 -11.65 -13.97
C MET A 52 -2.63 -12.39 -12.76
N GLN A 53 -3.80 -13.01 -12.93
CA GLN A 53 -4.43 -13.83 -11.89
C GLN A 53 -3.53 -14.99 -11.47
N LYS A 54 -3.05 -15.79 -12.43
CA LYS A 54 -2.14 -16.91 -12.17
C LYS A 54 -0.89 -16.47 -11.42
N LYS A 55 -0.29 -15.34 -11.83
CA LYS A 55 0.89 -14.78 -11.16
C LYS A 55 0.59 -14.30 -9.74
N ARG A 56 -0.57 -13.66 -9.53
CA ARG A 56 -1.02 -13.24 -8.19
C ARG A 56 -1.21 -14.42 -7.26
N ASP A 57 -1.81 -15.51 -7.74
CA ASP A 57 -2.03 -16.71 -6.93
C ASP A 57 -0.69 -17.44 -6.65
N GLU A 58 0.26 -17.40 -7.58
CA GLU A 58 1.62 -17.87 -7.33
C GLU A 58 2.32 -17.09 -6.21
N LEU A 59 2.21 -15.76 -6.21
CA LEU A 59 2.78 -14.90 -5.17
C LEU A 59 2.12 -15.17 -3.80
N LYS A 60 0.80 -15.33 -3.77
CA LYS A 60 0.07 -15.66 -2.53
C LYS A 60 0.53 -16.98 -1.91
N ARG A 61 0.80 -18.02 -2.73
CA ARG A 61 1.36 -19.29 -2.24
C ARG A 61 2.76 -19.14 -1.62
N ARG A 62 3.47 -18.06 -1.93
CA ARG A 62 4.77 -17.70 -1.34
C ARG A 62 4.63 -16.70 -0.18
N SER A 63 3.42 -16.50 0.33
CA SER A 63 3.07 -15.51 1.36
C SER A 63 3.38 -14.07 0.94
N ILE A 64 3.30 -13.77 -0.37
CA ILE A 64 3.43 -12.42 -0.91
C ILE A 64 2.04 -12.00 -1.41
N ALA A 65 1.52 -10.90 -0.85
CA ALA A 65 0.23 -10.33 -1.25
C ALA A 65 0.46 -9.10 -2.15
N PRO A 66 0.51 -9.26 -3.50
CA PRO A 66 0.73 -8.13 -4.38
C PRO A 66 -0.53 -7.25 -4.49
N GLU A 67 -0.30 -5.96 -4.63
CA GLU A 67 -1.30 -4.94 -4.92
C GLU A 67 -1.38 -4.71 -6.43
N LEU A 68 -2.55 -4.40 -6.97
CA LEU A 68 -2.71 -4.03 -8.37
C LEU A 68 -2.71 -2.50 -8.51
N ALA A 69 -1.69 -1.93 -9.16
CA ALA A 69 -1.58 -0.49 -9.35
C ALA A 69 -0.85 -0.11 -10.65
N SER A 70 -1.15 1.07 -11.19
CA SER A 70 -0.47 1.63 -12.36
C SER A 70 0.63 2.59 -11.92
N ALA A 71 1.82 2.48 -12.53
CA ALA A 71 3.00 3.29 -12.18
C ALA A 71 2.92 4.75 -12.68
N ALA A 72 2.02 5.01 -13.62
CA ALA A 72 1.65 6.33 -14.11
C ALA A 72 0.18 6.35 -14.59
N PRO A 73 -0.48 7.52 -14.66
CA PRO A 73 -1.81 7.64 -15.27
C PRO A 73 -1.81 7.07 -16.70
N GLY A 74 -2.78 6.22 -17.02
CA GLY A 74 -2.90 5.58 -18.34
C GLY A 74 -1.93 4.43 -18.61
N SER A 75 -1.00 4.13 -17.69
CA SER A 75 -0.11 2.96 -17.82
C SER A 75 -0.83 1.66 -17.48
N ALA A 76 -0.40 0.57 -18.12
CA ALA A 76 -0.92 -0.76 -17.83
C ALA A 76 -0.68 -1.13 -16.36
N PRO A 77 -1.64 -1.81 -15.70
CA PRO A 77 -1.53 -2.14 -14.29
C PRO A 77 -0.45 -3.20 -14.04
N LEU A 78 0.21 -3.06 -12.90
CA LEU A 78 1.30 -3.91 -12.42
C LEU A 78 0.90 -4.58 -11.11
N LEU A 79 1.46 -5.76 -10.86
CA LEU A 79 1.41 -6.39 -9.54
C LEU A 79 2.56 -5.84 -8.70
N VAL A 80 2.27 -4.87 -7.85
CA VAL A 80 3.21 -4.23 -6.93
C VAL A 80 3.41 -5.10 -5.71
N ILE A 81 4.67 -5.43 -5.41
CA ILE A 81 5.08 -6.26 -4.28
C ILE A 81 5.48 -5.36 -3.11
N SER A 82 6.27 -4.32 -3.39
CA SER A 82 6.75 -3.37 -2.38
C SER A 82 7.02 -1.99 -2.99
N ARG A 83 7.09 -0.98 -2.13
CA ARG A 83 7.25 0.44 -2.47
C ARG A 83 8.35 1.03 -1.59
N HIS A 84 9.21 1.85 -2.17
CA HIS A 84 10.44 2.37 -1.58
C HIS A 84 10.63 3.84 -1.96
N ASP A 85 11.33 4.57 -1.09
CA ASP A 85 11.73 5.98 -1.27
C ASP A 85 12.97 6.14 -2.16
N SER A 86 13.82 5.12 -2.22
CA SER A 86 15.06 5.11 -2.97
C SER A 86 15.18 3.91 -3.91
N ARG A 87 15.91 4.11 -5.01
CA ARG A 87 16.20 3.04 -5.96
C ARG A 87 17.01 1.91 -5.32
N ALA A 88 17.97 2.25 -4.46
CA ALA A 88 18.84 1.28 -3.80
C ALA A 88 18.05 0.35 -2.87
N ALA A 89 17.10 0.88 -2.08
CA ALA A 89 16.23 0.06 -1.25
C ALA A 89 15.38 -0.92 -2.09
N ALA A 90 14.82 -0.45 -3.20
CA ALA A 90 14.06 -1.28 -4.13
C ALA A 90 14.92 -2.38 -4.80
N GLU A 91 16.16 -2.07 -5.18
CA GLU A 91 17.10 -3.04 -5.75
C GLU A 91 17.51 -4.10 -4.73
N SER A 92 17.73 -3.72 -3.46
CA SER A 92 18.00 -4.67 -2.38
C SER A 92 16.84 -5.64 -2.14
N GLU A 93 15.61 -5.13 -2.13
CA GLU A 93 14.41 -5.96 -2.00
C GLU A 93 14.22 -6.88 -3.23
N LEU A 94 14.51 -6.38 -4.43
CA LEU A 94 14.49 -7.20 -5.65
C LEU A 94 15.46 -8.38 -5.54
N THR A 95 16.70 -8.18 -5.09
CA THR A 95 17.67 -9.27 -4.88
C THR A 95 17.13 -10.33 -3.91
N THR A 96 16.55 -9.89 -2.79
CA THR A 96 15.91 -10.80 -1.81
C THR A 96 14.78 -11.62 -2.44
N LEU A 97 13.98 -11.01 -3.31
CA LEU A 97 12.90 -11.68 -4.02
C LEU A 97 13.44 -12.68 -5.06
N LEU A 98 14.52 -12.35 -5.77
CA LEU A 98 15.18 -13.25 -6.71
C LEU A 98 15.69 -14.52 -6.00
N ASP A 99 16.30 -14.38 -4.83
CA ASP A 99 16.76 -15.50 -4.00
C ASP A 99 15.60 -16.38 -3.50
N ARG A 100 14.43 -15.77 -3.25
CA ARG A 100 13.16 -16.47 -2.95
C ARG A 100 12.48 -17.10 -4.18
N GLY A 101 13.11 -17.02 -5.35
CA GLY A 101 12.63 -17.60 -6.62
C GLY A 101 11.63 -16.72 -7.39
N VAL A 102 11.49 -15.44 -7.04
CA VAL A 102 10.56 -14.50 -7.66
C VAL A 102 11.25 -13.76 -8.82
N ARG A 103 11.46 -14.48 -9.94
CA ARG A 103 12.33 -14.01 -11.05
C ARG A 103 11.72 -12.98 -12.00
N THR A 104 10.41 -12.76 -11.92
CA THR A 104 9.68 -11.85 -12.84
C THR A 104 9.45 -10.45 -12.26
N ALA A 105 9.99 -10.16 -11.07
CA ALA A 105 9.92 -8.84 -10.47
C ALA A 105 10.98 -7.90 -11.08
N ARG A 106 10.68 -6.60 -11.11
CA ARG A 106 11.61 -5.55 -11.50
C ARG A 106 11.40 -4.28 -10.69
N VAL A 107 12.42 -3.43 -10.65
CA VAL A 107 12.29 -2.07 -10.12
C VAL A 107 11.63 -1.17 -11.15
N VAL A 108 10.63 -0.39 -10.73
CA VAL A 108 9.88 0.56 -11.56
C VAL A 108 9.91 1.92 -10.87
N ASN A 109 10.24 2.97 -11.63
CA ASN A 109 10.01 4.33 -11.17
C ASN A 109 8.53 4.68 -11.42
N ALA A 110 7.78 4.90 -10.35
CA ALA A 110 6.41 5.33 -10.40
C ALA A 110 6.31 6.82 -10.09
N SER A 111 5.48 7.49 -10.88
CA SER A 111 5.14 8.90 -10.72
C SER A 111 3.66 8.99 -10.37
N VAL A 112 3.25 8.35 -9.28
CA VAL A 112 1.90 8.49 -8.76
C VAL A 112 1.94 8.98 -7.31
N PRO A 113 1.05 9.92 -6.95
CA PRO A 113 0.94 10.39 -5.59
C PRO A 113 0.38 9.25 -4.73
N LEU A 114 1.17 8.79 -3.78
CA LEU A 114 0.68 7.88 -2.73
C LEU A 114 0.32 8.70 -1.51
N ARG A 115 -0.71 8.26 -0.78
CA ARG A 115 -1.19 9.01 0.37
C ARG A 115 -1.40 8.11 1.57
N LEU A 116 -1.05 8.62 2.74
CA LEU A 116 -1.36 8.00 4.02
C LEU A 116 -2.55 8.71 4.65
N LEU A 117 -3.38 7.94 5.32
CA LEU A 117 -4.48 8.44 6.12
C LEU A 117 -4.00 8.56 7.57
N ARG A 118 -3.83 9.78 8.07
CA ARG A 118 -3.31 10.07 9.42
C ARG A 118 -4.43 10.53 10.34
N VAL A 119 -4.53 9.90 11.50
CA VAL A 119 -5.36 10.32 12.62
C VAL A 119 -4.42 10.84 13.70
N ALA A 120 -4.33 12.16 13.84
CA ALA A 120 -3.34 12.80 14.71
C ALA A 120 -3.55 12.49 16.20
N GLN A 121 -4.81 12.40 16.63
CA GLN A 121 -5.19 12.16 18.02
C GLN A 121 -6.35 11.17 18.11
N ALA A 122 -6.04 9.88 18.19
CA ALA A 122 -7.01 8.82 18.45
C ALA A 122 -7.13 8.54 19.97
N SER A 123 -8.32 8.67 20.53
CA SER A 123 -8.67 8.14 21.85
C SER A 123 -8.65 6.61 21.86
N GLU A 124 -8.63 5.98 23.03
CA GLU A 124 -8.59 4.50 23.12
C GLU A 124 -9.80 3.85 22.42
N ALA A 125 -10.99 4.44 22.55
CA ALA A 125 -12.19 3.98 21.84
C ALA A 125 -12.03 4.09 20.31
N GLN A 126 -11.43 5.18 19.82
CA GLN A 126 -11.17 5.36 18.40
C GLN A 126 -10.10 4.39 17.88
N GLN A 127 -9.06 4.11 18.67
CA GLN A 127 -8.04 3.11 18.31
C GLN A 127 -8.65 1.72 18.17
N ALA A 128 -9.51 1.32 19.11
CA ALA A 128 -10.21 0.03 19.04
C ALA A 128 -11.13 -0.05 17.82
N ALA A 129 -11.86 1.03 17.50
CA ALA A 129 -12.72 1.08 16.31
C ALA A 129 -11.92 1.04 14.99
N LEU A 130 -10.79 1.74 14.91
CA LEU A 130 -9.89 1.70 13.74
C LEU A 130 -9.27 0.31 13.55
N ALA A 131 -8.90 -0.37 14.64
CA ALA A 131 -8.40 -1.74 14.60
C ALA A 131 -9.47 -2.77 14.17
N ALA A 132 -10.75 -2.47 14.43
CA ALA A 132 -11.88 -3.31 14.03
C ALA A 132 -12.35 -3.08 12.59
N LEU A 133 -11.74 -2.14 11.85
CA LEU A 133 -12.12 -1.87 10.47
C LEU A 133 -11.88 -3.08 9.55
N PRO A 134 -12.75 -3.31 8.55
CA PRO A 134 -12.61 -4.45 7.65
C PRO A 134 -11.30 -4.36 6.85
N ALA A 135 -10.47 -5.41 6.95
CA ALA A 135 -9.17 -5.47 6.27
C ALA A 135 -9.30 -5.37 4.74
N ASP A 136 -10.43 -5.80 4.15
CA ASP A 136 -10.70 -5.65 2.71
C ASP A 136 -10.81 -4.19 2.29
N LYS A 137 -11.47 -3.35 3.12
CA LYS A 137 -11.64 -1.91 2.87
C LYS A 137 -10.33 -1.15 3.02
N LEU A 138 -9.49 -1.60 3.94
CA LEU A 138 -8.15 -1.04 4.15
C LEU A 138 -7.08 -1.68 3.26
N ARG A 139 -7.43 -2.63 2.39
CA ARG A 139 -6.46 -3.40 1.58
C ARG A 139 -5.38 -4.08 2.42
N GLY A 140 -5.71 -4.50 3.64
CA GLY A 140 -4.79 -5.07 4.61
C GLY A 140 -3.84 -4.06 5.26
N LYS A 141 -3.98 -2.77 4.96
CA LYS A 141 -3.15 -1.68 5.48
C LYS A 141 -3.76 -1.16 6.79
N ALA A 142 -3.50 -1.89 7.87
CA ALA A 142 -4.00 -1.54 9.20
C ALA A 142 -3.46 -0.18 9.66
N PHE A 143 -4.18 0.46 10.58
CA PHE A 143 -3.69 1.65 11.27
C PHE A 143 -2.57 1.25 12.23
N LEU A 144 -1.38 1.77 11.99
CA LEU A 144 -0.20 1.58 12.83
C LEU A 144 0.18 2.90 13.51
N PRO A 145 0.87 2.88 14.65
CA PRO A 145 1.44 4.08 15.24
C PRO A 145 2.22 4.87 14.19
N CYS A 146 2.00 6.19 14.14
CA CYS A 146 2.81 7.05 13.28
C CYS A 146 4.29 6.80 13.57
N PRO A 147 5.17 6.80 12.55
CA PRO A 147 6.59 6.84 12.82
C PRO A 147 6.84 8.02 13.75
N ALA A 148 7.71 7.86 14.74
CA ALA A 148 8.19 9.01 15.49
C ALA A 148 8.73 9.98 14.43
N ASP A 149 8.05 11.12 14.25
CA ASP A 149 8.54 12.21 13.42
C ASP A 149 9.90 12.56 14.01
N THR A 150 10.98 11.97 13.47
CA THR A 150 12.34 12.30 13.85
C THR A 150 12.54 13.70 13.30
N LEU A 151 12.28 14.69 14.16
CA LEU A 151 12.59 16.10 13.97
C LEU A 151 14.06 16.27 13.57
#